data_AF-A0ABD0Q4Q3-F1
#
_entry.id   AF-A0ABD0Q4Q3-F1
#
_cell.length_a   1.000
_cell.length_b   1.000
_cell.length_c   1.000
_cell.angle_alpha   90.00
_cell.angle_beta   90.00
_cell.angle_gamma   90.00
#
_symmetry.space_group_name_H-M   'P 1'
#
loop_
_entity.id
_entity.type
_entity.pdbx_description
1 polymer ?
#
loop_
_entity_poly.entity_id
_entity_poly.type
_entity_poly.pdbx_seq_one_letter_code
_entity_poly.pdbx_strand_id
1 'polypeptide(L)'
;SDVADFDGRSALLYRFNQKSTSTVKDVISLRFRSHQAEGVLVHGEGQRGDFLTLELQRGRLILHLNLDDAKPQSTGRSSSVMLGSLLDDHHWHSVQIERFNKHVNFTVDGHTQHFRSLGQEDTLEIDYE
;
A
#
# COMPACT_ATOMS: atom_id res chain seq x y z
N SER A 1 14.28 17.42 0.44
CA SER A 1 13.62 16.13 0.21
C SER A 1 14.70 15.16 -0.14
N ASP A 2 14.78 14.03 0.56
CA ASP A 2 15.70 12.95 0.20
C ASP A 2 15.10 12.12 -0.92
N VAL A 3 15.92 11.74 -1.91
CA VAL A 3 15.53 10.94 -3.07
C VAL A 3 16.44 9.72 -3.10
N ALA A 4 15.84 8.54 -3.31
CA ALA A 4 16.55 7.30 -3.55
C ALA A 4 16.20 6.77 -4.94
N ASP A 5 17.21 6.25 -5.65
CA ASP A 5 17.03 5.60 -6.95
C ASP A 5 16.99 4.09 -6.75
N PHE A 6 16.06 3.42 -7.45
CA PHE A 6 15.88 1.97 -7.41
C PHE A 6 16.00 1.41 -8.83
N ASP A 7 16.88 0.43 -9.00
CA ASP A 7 17.24 -0.20 -10.27
C ASP A 7 16.51 -1.53 -10.51
N GLY A 8 15.53 -1.86 -9.67
CA GLY A 8 14.84 -3.16 -9.66
C GLY A 8 15.59 -4.26 -8.90
N ARG A 9 16.78 -3.98 -8.35
CA ARG A 9 17.55 -4.89 -7.48
C ARG A 9 17.77 -4.34 -6.07
N SER A 10 17.50 -3.06 -5.91
CA SER A 10 17.64 -2.33 -4.64
C SER A 10 16.28 -2.19 -3.94
N ALA A 11 16.29 -2.17 -2.62
CA ALA A 11 15.10 -1.91 -1.80
C ALA A 11 15.47 -1.20 -0.50
N LEU A 12 14.55 -0.41 0.04
CA LEU A 12 14.65 0.13 1.39
C LEU A 12 13.85 -0.75 2.34
N LEU A 13 14.52 -1.35 3.31
CA LEU A 13 13.89 -2.18 4.32
C LEU A 13 13.76 -1.40 5.63
N TYR A 14 12.56 -1.41 6.20
CA TYR A 14 12.28 -0.81 7.49
C TYR A 14 11.62 -1.84 8.39
N ARG A 15 12.08 -1.92 9.64
CA ARG A 15 11.49 -2.76 10.68
C ARG A 15 11.04 -1.85 11.82
N PHE A 16 9.81 -2.02 12.26
CA PHE A 16 9.28 -1.31 13.41
C PHE A 16 9.96 -1.83 14.69
N ASN A 17 10.35 -0.92 15.59
CA ASN A 17 10.99 -1.29 16.86
C ASN A 17 9.98 -1.57 17.99
N GLN A 18 8.68 -1.67 17.67
CA GLN A 18 7.60 -1.89 18.65
C GLN A 18 7.01 -3.28 18.43
N LYS A 19 6.85 -4.04 19.53
CA LYS A 19 6.45 -5.46 19.59
C LYS A 19 5.07 -5.86 19.02
N SER A 20 4.36 -4.93 18.40
CA SER A 20 3.14 -5.16 17.60
C SER A 20 2.67 -3.80 17.09
N THR A 21 2.74 -3.57 15.79
CA THR A 21 2.15 -2.39 15.14
C THR A 21 0.76 -2.73 14.62
N SER A 22 -0.17 -2.97 15.55
CA SER A 22 -1.61 -2.98 15.22
C SER A 22 -2.11 -1.54 15.16
N THR A 23 -2.45 -1.07 13.96
CA THR A 23 -2.88 0.31 13.75
C THR A 23 -4.36 0.37 13.40
N VAL A 24 -5.04 1.43 13.84
CA VAL A 24 -6.40 1.78 13.42
C VAL A 24 -6.39 2.86 12.33
N LYS A 25 -5.32 3.66 12.31
CA LYS A 25 -5.13 4.77 11.40
C LYS A 25 -3.74 4.70 10.81
N ASP A 26 -3.66 4.80 9.49
CA ASP A 26 -2.40 4.86 8.74
C ASP A 26 -2.41 6.03 7.78
N VAL A 27 -1.23 6.63 7.58
CA VAL A 27 -0.99 7.61 6.52
C VAL A 27 0.32 7.25 5.84
N ILE A 28 0.24 6.98 4.54
CA ILE A 28 1.41 6.73 3.68
C ILE A 28 1.42 7.80 2.60
N SER A 29 2.49 8.57 2.53
CA SER A 29 2.68 9.64 1.53
C SER A 29 4.04 9.48 0.87
N LEU A 30 4.04 9.44 -0.46
CA LEU A 30 5.27 9.35 -1.25
C LEU A 30 5.14 10.07 -2.59
N ARG A 31 6.29 10.27 -3.24
CA ARG A 31 6.35 10.63 -4.65
C ARG A 31 7.25 9.63 -5.37
N PHE A 32 6.89 9.30 -6.59
CA PHE A 32 7.71 8.42 -7.44
C PHE A 32 7.80 8.98 -8.85
N ARG A 33 8.82 8.51 -9.57
CA ARG A 33 9.06 8.78 -10.98
C ARG A 33 9.61 7.49 -11.58
N SER A 34 8.99 6.98 -12.64
CA SER A 34 9.39 5.71 -13.27
C SER A 34 9.29 5.81 -14.79
N HIS A 35 10.15 5.07 -15.50
CA HIS A 35 9.96 4.67 -16.91
C HIS A 35 9.43 3.24 -17.03
N GLN A 36 9.47 2.47 -15.93
CA GLN A 36 8.93 1.12 -15.88
C GLN A 36 7.44 1.20 -15.59
N ALA A 37 6.64 0.49 -16.38
CA ALA A 37 5.18 0.43 -16.22
C ALA A 37 4.74 -0.56 -15.13
N GLU A 38 5.66 -1.35 -14.59
CA GLU A 38 5.40 -2.40 -13.60
C GLU A 38 6.43 -2.35 -12.47
N GLY A 39 5.99 -2.51 -11.22
CA GLY A 39 6.88 -2.59 -10.06
C GLY A 39 6.19 -2.28 -8.73
N VAL A 40 6.71 -2.84 -7.64
CA VAL A 40 6.22 -2.57 -6.28
C VAL A 40 6.85 -1.29 -5.75
N LEU A 41 6.03 -0.39 -5.20
CA LEU A 41 6.48 0.84 -4.56
C LEU A 41 6.55 0.70 -3.04
N VAL A 42 5.54 0.07 -2.44
CA VAL A 42 5.45 -0.16 -1.00
C VAL A 42 4.85 -1.53 -0.77
N HIS A 43 5.42 -2.28 0.15
CA HIS A 43 4.86 -3.53 0.64
C HIS A 43 5.10 -3.62 2.15
N GLY A 44 4.07 -3.98 2.88
CA GLY A 44 4.14 -4.35 4.29
C GLY A 44 3.19 -5.50 4.54
N GLU A 45 3.65 -6.52 5.25
CA GLU A 45 2.90 -7.71 5.60
C GLU A 45 3.19 -8.06 7.06
N GLY A 46 2.12 -8.36 7.80
CA GLY A 46 2.20 -8.82 9.18
C GLY A 46 2.05 -10.33 9.29
N GLN A 47 2.43 -10.89 10.44
CA GLN A 47 2.40 -12.34 10.69
C GLN A 47 1.04 -13.01 10.47
N ARG A 48 -0.04 -12.24 10.65
CA ARG A 48 -1.41 -12.74 10.53
C ARG A 48 -1.93 -12.72 9.09
N GLY A 49 -1.10 -12.36 8.13
CA GLY A 49 -1.46 -12.26 6.71
C GLY A 49 -2.12 -10.95 6.33
N ASP A 50 -2.25 -10.01 7.28
CA ASP A 50 -2.57 -8.62 7.01
C ASP A 50 -1.48 -8.02 6.11
N PHE A 51 -1.87 -7.30 5.06
CA PHE A 51 -0.90 -6.67 4.19
C PHE A 51 -1.43 -5.42 3.52
N LEU A 52 -0.51 -4.55 3.14
CA LEU A 52 -0.73 -3.43 2.24
C LEU A 52 0.35 -3.45 1.16
N THR A 53 -0.06 -3.48 -0.10
CA THR A 53 0.85 -3.38 -1.25
C THR A 53 0.38 -2.27 -2.18
N LEU A 54 1.27 -1.33 -2.47
CA LEU A 54 1.11 -0.36 -3.55
C LEU A 54 2.05 -0.74 -4.67
N GLU A 55 1.49 -1.02 -5.84
CA GLU A 55 2.25 -1.38 -7.03
C GLU A 55 1.80 -0.57 -8.24
N LEU A 56 2.73 -0.40 -9.17
CA LEU A 56 2.46 0.10 -10.50
C LEU A 56 2.21 -1.10 -11.42
N GLN A 57 1.12 -1.08 -12.17
CA GLN A 57 0.81 -2.07 -13.20
C GLN A 57 0.28 -1.37 -14.45
N ARG A 58 0.99 -1.54 -15.58
CA ARG A 58 0.64 -0.93 -16.87
C ARG A 58 0.41 0.59 -16.76
N GLY A 59 1.28 1.28 -16.02
CA GLY A 59 1.22 2.74 -15.87
C GLY A 59 0.08 3.23 -14.97
N ARG A 60 -0.52 2.36 -14.14
CA ARG A 60 -1.57 2.69 -13.16
C ARG A 60 -1.18 2.16 -11.80
N LEU A 61 -1.56 2.85 -10.73
CA LEU A 61 -1.33 2.35 -9.39
C LEU A 61 -2.46 1.43 -8.95
N ILE A 62 -2.10 0.34 -8.29
CA ILE A 62 -3.02 -0.59 -7.66
C ILE A 62 -2.65 -0.65 -6.18
N LEU A 63 -3.64 -0.38 -5.33
CA LEU A 63 -3.55 -0.57 -3.90
C LEU A 63 -4.25 -1.87 -3.53
N HIS A 64 -3.49 -2.81 -2.97
CA HIS A 64 -4.01 -4.01 -2.36
C HIS A 64 -3.97 -3.87 -0.84
N LEU A 65 -5.07 -4.23 -0.17
CA LEU A 65 -5.20 -4.17 1.28
C LEU A 65 -5.93 -5.42 1.79
N ASN A 66 -5.30 -6.11 2.73
CA ASN A 66 -5.91 -7.18 3.50
C ASN A 66 -5.91 -6.83 4.99
N LEU A 67 -7.08 -6.93 5.62
CA LEU A 67 -7.31 -6.77 7.06
C LEU A 67 -8.00 -8.03 7.62
N ASP A 68 -7.71 -9.19 7.04
CA ASP A 68 -8.24 -10.47 7.49
C ASP A 68 -7.13 -11.30 8.12
N ASP A 69 -7.41 -11.84 9.31
CA ASP A 69 -6.60 -12.84 9.98
C ASP A 69 -6.50 -14.13 9.13
N ALA A 70 -5.34 -14.77 9.07
CA ALA A 70 -5.10 -16.04 8.37
C ALA A 70 -5.80 -17.26 9.01
N LYS A 71 -6.91 -17.04 9.74
CA LYS A 71 -7.72 -18.11 10.31
C LYS A 71 -8.39 -18.92 9.19
N PRO A 72 -8.59 -20.24 9.37
CA PRO A 72 -9.22 -21.10 8.36
C PRO A 72 -10.68 -20.74 8.02
N GLN A 73 -11.33 -19.84 8.78
CA GLN A 73 -12.66 -19.29 8.47
C GLN A 73 -12.63 -17.90 7.84
N SER A 74 -11.44 -17.32 7.64
CA SER A 74 -11.28 -16.11 6.85
C SER A 74 -11.61 -16.38 5.41
N THR A 75 -12.42 -15.51 4.82
CA THR A 75 -12.77 -15.58 3.40
C THR A 75 -11.62 -15.14 2.48
N GLY A 76 -10.46 -14.73 3.04
CA GLY A 76 -9.30 -14.26 2.28
C GLY A 76 -9.61 -13.06 1.40
N ARG A 77 -10.46 -12.13 1.87
CA ARG A 77 -10.99 -11.07 1.01
C ARG A 77 -10.11 -9.84 1.09
N SER A 78 -9.14 -9.77 0.18
CA SER A 78 -8.39 -8.53 -0.07
C SER A 78 -9.21 -7.54 -0.90
N SER A 79 -8.98 -6.25 -0.64
CA SER A 79 -9.46 -5.17 -1.49
C SER A 79 -8.36 -4.77 -2.47
N SER A 80 -8.72 -4.60 -3.73
CA SER A 80 -7.83 -4.09 -4.77
C SER A 80 -8.50 -2.91 -5.47
N VAL A 81 -7.83 -1.77 -5.49
CA VAL A 81 -8.33 -0.53 -6.09
C VAL A 81 -7.26 0.07 -6.99
N MET A 82 -7.63 0.34 -8.23
CA MET A 82 -6.75 0.92 -9.24
C MET A 82 -7.05 2.42 -9.42
N LEU A 83 -6.00 3.25 -9.52
CA LEU A 83 -6.11 4.69 -9.74
C LEU A 83 -4.96 5.25 -10.58
N GLY A 84 -5.24 6.35 -11.28
CA GLY A 84 -4.30 7.03 -12.17
C GLY A 84 -4.13 6.36 -13.54
N SER A 85 -3.31 6.98 -14.38
CA SER A 85 -2.99 6.54 -15.74
C SER A 85 -1.72 7.21 -16.23
N LEU A 86 -0.92 6.51 -17.03
CA LEU A 86 0.34 7.00 -17.60
C LEU A 86 1.35 7.47 -16.54
N LEU A 87 1.41 6.76 -15.42
CA LEU A 87 2.29 7.11 -14.30
C LEU A 87 3.75 6.64 -14.47
N ASP A 88 4.05 6.11 -15.66
CA ASP A 88 5.35 5.66 -16.14
C ASP A 88 5.98 6.64 -17.16
N ASP A 89 5.53 7.90 -17.14
CA ASP A 89 5.90 8.95 -18.09
C ASP A 89 7.19 9.72 -17.73
N HIS A 90 7.92 9.25 -16.72
CA HIS A 90 9.11 9.91 -16.16
C HIS A 90 8.88 11.29 -15.54
N HIS A 91 7.65 11.61 -15.12
CA HIS A 91 7.37 12.75 -14.26
C HIS A 91 7.17 12.31 -12.80
N TRP A 92 7.20 13.29 -11.90
CA TRP A 92 6.99 13.06 -10.49
C TRP A 92 5.51 13.02 -10.16
N HIS A 93 5.00 11.84 -9.81
CA HIS A 93 3.65 11.64 -9.31
C HIS A 93 3.61 11.64 -7.79
N SER A 94 2.50 12.09 -7.23
CA SER A 94 2.22 12.16 -5.80
C SER A 94 1.18 11.12 -5.42
N VAL A 95 1.43 10.42 -4.31
CA VAL A 95 0.53 9.39 -3.78
C VAL A 95 0.30 9.64 -2.30
N GLN A 96 -0.96 9.54 -1.89
CA GLN A 96 -1.35 9.55 -0.48
C GLN A 96 -2.40 8.48 -0.22
N ILE A 97 -2.16 7.65 0.78
CA ILE A 97 -3.08 6.64 1.28
C ILE A 97 -3.39 7.00 2.73
N GLU A 98 -4.66 7.20 3.04
CA GLU A 98 -5.12 7.40 4.40
C GLU A 98 -6.12 6.31 4.74
N ARG A 99 -5.86 5.56 5.81
CA ARG A 99 -6.79 4.57 6.32
C ARG A 99 -7.28 4.97 7.70
N PHE A 100 -8.57 4.80 7.95
CA PHE A 100 -9.16 4.83 9.28
C PHE A 100 -10.18 3.69 9.40
N ASN A 101 -9.91 2.73 10.29
CA ASN A 101 -10.58 1.44 10.30
C ASN A 101 -10.53 0.79 8.89
N LYS A 102 -11.68 0.45 8.33
CA LYS A 102 -11.81 -0.10 6.96
C LYS A 102 -11.92 0.97 5.89
N HIS A 103 -12.04 2.24 6.25
CA HIS A 103 -12.21 3.31 5.27
C HIS A 103 -10.86 3.76 4.75
N VAL A 104 -10.72 3.82 3.43
CA VAL A 104 -9.49 4.21 2.76
C VAL A 104 -9.76 5.36 1.80
N ASN A 105 -8.93 6.40 1.89
CA ASN A 105 -8.77 7.43 0.87
C ASN A 105 -7.48 7.11 0.11
N PHE A 106 -7.59 6.87 -1.19
CA PHE A 106 -6.45 6.65 -2.06
C PHE A 106 -6.36 7.78 -3.08
N THR A 107 -5.34 8.62 -2.97
CA THR A 107 -5.16 9.83 -3.76
C THR A 107 -3.93 9.72 -4.65
N VAL A 108 -4.08 9.99 -5.94
CA VAL A 108 -2.98 10.07 -6.92
C VAL A 108 -3.11 11.39 -7.68
N ASP A 109 -2.09 12.24 -7.61
CA ASP A 109 -2.06 13.57 -8.27
C ASP A 109 -3.34 14.39 -8.06
N GLY A 110 -3.82 14.41 -6.82
CA GLY A 110 -5.03 15.14 -6.40
C GLY A 110 -6.35 14.44 -6.72
N HIS A 111 -6.36 13.32 -7.43
CA HIS A 111 -7.57 12.53 -7.68
C HIS A 111 -7.72 11.49 -6.58
N THR A 112 -8.87 11.48 -5.90
CA THR A 112 -9.11 10.60 -4.75
C THR A 112 -10.19 9.56 -5.05
N GLN A 113 -9.88 8.30 -4.76
CA GLN A 113 -10.84 7.20 -4.70
C GLN A 113 -11.10 6.85 -3.23
N HIS A 114 -12.37 6.81 -2.85
CA HIS A 114 -12.80 6.36 -1.53
C HIS A 114 -13.33 4.93 -1.63
N PHE A 115 -12.93 4.07 -0.70
CA PHE A 115 -13.48 2.72 -0.60
C PHE A 115 -13.46 2.20 0.84
N ARG A 116 -14.19 1.10 1.05
CA ARG A 116 -14.16 0.33 2.30
C ARG A 116 -13.50 -1.01 2.03
N SER A 117 -12.50 -1.37 2.84
CA SER A 117 -11.85 -2.67 2.74
C SER A 117 -12.82 -3.80 3.11
N LEU A 118 -12.62 -4.97 2.50
CA LEU A 118 -13.49 -6.12 2.64
C LEU A 118 -13.22 -6.99 3.88
N GLY A 119 -12.11 -6.74 4.57
CA GLY A 119 -11.69 -7.52 5.73
C GLY A 119 -12.62 -7.40 6.94
N GLN A 120 -12.54 -8.39 7.84
CA GLN A 120 -13.36 -8.45 9.06
C GLN A 120 -12.81 -7.55 10.16
N GLU A 121 -11.50 -7.32 10.21
CA GLU A 121 -10.86 -6.49 11.22
C GLU A 121 -10.87 -5.01 10.85
N ASP A 122 -10.79 -4.16 11.87
CA ASP A 122 -10.62 -2.70 11.71
C ASP A 122 -9.15 -2.28 11.82
N THR A 123 -8.28 -3.19 12.25
CA THR A 123 -6.85 -2.95 12.44
C THR A 123 -6.03 -3.51 11.30
N LEU A 124 -4.87 -2.90 11.03
CA LEU A 124 -3.84 -3.43 10.17
C LEU A 124 -2.64 -3.82 11.04
N GLU A 125 -2.17 -5.06 10.91
CA GLU A 125 -0.94 -5.52 11.54
C GLU A 125 0.16 -5.73 10.47
N ILE A 126 1.33 -5.13 10.66
CA ILE A 126 2.46 -5.20 9.71
C ILE A 126 3.77 -5.59 10.41
N ASP A 127 3.68 -6.30 11.53
CA ASP A 127 4.86 -6.75 12.29
C ASP A 127 5.41 -8.08 11.75
N TYR A 128 6.73 -8.16 11.73
CA TYR A 128 7.53 -9.29 11.24
C TYR A 128 8.39 -9.81 12.39
N GLU A 129 7.78 -10.28 13.50
CA GLU A 129 8.48 -10.99 14.59
C GLU A 129 7.66 -12.08 15.25
#